data_AF-A0A965GJC7-F1
#
_entry.id   AF-A0A965GJC7-F1
#
_cell.length_a   1.000
_cell.length_b   1.000
_cell.length_c   1.000
_cell.angle_alpha   90.00
_cell.angle_beta   90.00
_cell.angle_gamma   90.00
#
_symmetry.space_group_name_H-M   'P 1'
#
loop_
_entity.id
_entity.type
_entity.pdbx_description
1 polymer ?
#
loop_
_entity_poly.entity_id
_entity_poly.type
_entity_poly.pdbx_seq_one_letter_code
_entity_poly.pdbx_strand_id
1 'polypeptide(L)' 'MGNHFDVIVIGAGISGIGAAYHLQTMSPKSTYQILEGRADFGGTWDLFRYPG' A
#
# COMPACT_ATOMS: atom_id res chain seq x y z
N MET A 1 1.04 23.72 3.70
CA MET A 1 -0.24 23.02 3.44
C MET A 1 0.04 21.54 3.54
N GLY A 2 -0.71 20.80 4.36
CA GLY A 2 -0.51 19.36 4.53
C GLY A 2 -1.18 18.57 3.40
N ASN A 3 -0.58 17.44 3.01
CA ASN A 3 -1.25 16.46 2.16
C ASN A 3 -2.28 15.71 3.01
N HIS A 4 -3.56 16.00 2.78
CA HIS A 4 -4.66 15.26 3.39
C HIS A 4 -5.11 14.15 2.43
N PHE A 5 -5.31 12.95 2.98
CA PHE A 5 -5.87 11.80 2.28
C PHE A 5 -7.04 11.26 3.10
N ASP A 6 -8.06 10.73 2.43
CA ASP A 6 -9.23 10.12 3.10
C ASP A 6 -8.85 8.79 3.77
N VAL A 7 -7.92 8.05 3.16
CA VAL A 7 -7.43 6.76 3.67
C VAL A 7 -5.92 6.67 3.56
N ILE A 8 -5.28 6.17 4.62
CA ILE A 8 -3.87 5.77 4.60
C ILE A 8 -3.80 4.24 4.71
N VAL A 9 -3.16 3.60 3.73
CA VAL A 9 -2.87 2.16 3.75
C VAL A 9 -1.45 1.96 4.26
N ILE A 10 -1.28 1.20 5.33
CA ILE A 10 0.04 0.90 5.91
C ILE A 10 0.50 -0.47 5.42
N GLY A 11 1.66 -0.49 4.75
CA GLY A 11 2.27 -1.67 4.14
C GLY A 11 1.94 -1.82 2.66
N ALA A 12 2.94 -2.04 1.83
CA ALA A 12 2.85 -2.31 0.39
C ALA A 12 3.08 -3.80 0.07
N GLY A 13 2.62 -4.70 0.96
CA GLY A 13 2.46 -6.11 0.67
C GLY A 13 1.19 -6.39 -0.16
N ILE A 14 0.93 -7.66 -0.48
CA ILE A 14 -0.22 -8.05 -1.31
C ILE A 14 -1.56 -7.53 -0.77
N SER A 15 -1.76 -7.56 0.55
CA SER A 15 -2.98 -7.06 1.20
C SER A 15 -3.12 -5.54 1.08
N GLY A 16 -2.04 -4.79 1.22
CA GLY A 16 -2.06 -3.33 1.09
C GLY A 16 -2.31 -2.89 -0.36
N ILE A 17 -1.66 -3.55 -1.32
CA ILE A 17 -1.91 -3.34 -2.75
C ILE A 17 -3.36 -3.68 -3.11
N GLY A 18 -3.88 -4.80 -2.59
CA GLY A 18 -5.28 -5.18 -2.80
C GLY A 18 -6.27 -4.17 -2.21
N ALA A 19 -6.01 -3.67 -1.00
CA ALA A 19 -6.83 -2.63 -0.38
C ALA A 19 -6.83 -1.34 -1.22
N ALA A 20 -5.67 -0.90 -1.70
CA ALA A 20 -5.55 0.26 -2.58
C ALA A 20 -6.31 0.08 -3.91
N TYR A 21 -6.21 -1.09 -4.53
CA TYR A 21 -6.97 -1.43 -5.74
C TYR A 21 -8.48 -1.35 -5.49
N HIS A 22 -8.96 -1.89 -4.36
CA HIS A 22 -10.37 -1.83 -4.01
C HIS A 22 -10.85 -0.41 -3.71
N LEU A 23 -10.04 0.41 -3.02
CA LEU A 23 -10.33 1.84 -2.84
C LEU A 23 -10.45 2.56 -4.18
N GLN A 24 -9.49 2.33 -5.08
CA GLN A 24 -9.49 2.96 -6.40
C GLN A 24 -10.70 2.57 -7.25
N THR A 25 -11.12 1.30 -7.18
CA THR A 25 -12.20 0.75 -8.04
C THR A 25 -13.59 0.93 -7.46
N MET A 26 -13.75 0.79 -6.14
CA MET A 26 -15.05 0.82 -5.46
C MET A 26 -15.35 2.19 -4.83
N SER A 27 -14.34 3.03 -4.63
CA SER A 27 -14.47 4.38 -4.05
C SER A 27 -13.62 5.39 -4.82
N PRO A 28 -13.87 5.60 -6.13
CA PRO A 28 -13.02 6.40 -7.02
C PRO A 28 -12.92 7.89 -6.65
N LYS A 29 -13.77 8.37 -5.73
CA LYS A 29 -13.74 9.74 -5.21
C LYS A 29 -12.84 9.88 -3.98
N SER A 30 -12.50 8.78 -3.31
CA SER A 30 -11.65 8.79 -2.13
C SER A 30 -10.19 8.88 -2.55
N THR A 31 -9.47 9.80 -1.92
CA THR A 31 -8.02 9.91 -2.02
C THR A 31 -7.34 8.95 -1.05
N TYR A 32 -6.25 8.31 -1.49
CA TYR A 32 -5.49 7.43 -0.62
C TYR A 32 -3.99 7.49 -0.89
N GLN A 33 -3.21 7.09 0.11
CA GLN A 33 -1.77 6.92 0.01
C GLN A 33 -1.37 5.60 0.66
N ILE A 34 -0.47 4.84 0.01
CA ILE A 34 0.19 3.69 0.63
C ILE A 34 1.51 4.17 1.23
N LEU A 35 1.78 3.78 2.48
CA LEU A 35 3.06 3.99 3.16
C LEU A 35 3.71 2.64 3.45
N GLU A 36 4.93 2.44 2.97
CA GLU A 36 5.74 1.25 3.22
C GLU A 36 6.97 1.66 4.03
N GLY A 37 7.30 0.89 5.07
CA GLY A 37 8.46 1.16 5.92
C GLY A 37 9.77 0.69 5.29
N ARG A 38 9.70 -0.12 4.23
CA ARG A 38 10.82 -0.65 3.46
C ARG A 38 11.11 0.21 2.23
N ALA A 39 12.26 -0.07 1.61
CA ALA A 39 12.70 0.65 0.41
C ALA A 39 11.90 0.29 -0.85
N ASP A 40 11.24 -0.88 -0.86
CA ASP A 40 10.50 -1.39 -2.01
C ASP A 40 9.19 -2.07 -1.58
N PHE A 41 8.27 -2.24 -2.53
CA PHE A 41 6.99 -2.91 -2.32
C PHE A 41 7.16 -4.45 -2.35
N GLY A 42 6.14 -5.16 -1.87
CA GLY A 42 6.08 -6.63 -1.91
C GLY A 42 5.89 -7.28 -0.53
N GLY A 43 6.12 -6.53 0.56
CA GLY A 43 5.95 -7.02 1.92
C GLY A 43 6.83 -8.25 2.19
N THR A 44 6.21 -9.38 2.54
CA THR A 44 6.89 -10.67 2.74
C THR A 44 7.87 -10.99 1.61
N TRP A 45 7.52 -10.74 0.36
CA TRP A 45 8.31 -11.12 -0.82
C TRP A 45 9.50 -10.20 -1.11
N ASP A 46 9.46 -8.95 -0.64
CA ASP A 46 10.64 -8.07 -0.67
C ASP A 46 11.55 -8.32 0.54
N LEU A 47 10.96 -8.62 1.70
CA LEU A 47 11.69 -8.87 2.93
C LEU A 47 12.47 -10.19 2.91
N PHE A 48 11.81 -11.28 2.52
CA PHE A 48 12.38 -12.61 2.58
C PHE A 48 12.97 -13.02 1.23
N ARG A 49 14.27 -12.74 1.07
CA ARG A 49 15.08 -13.11 -0.10
C ARG A 49 16.20 -14.10 0.24
N TYR A 50 15.97 -14.97 1.23
CA TYR A 50 16.91 -16.03 1.53
C TYR A 50 16.91 -17.08 0.41
N PRO A 51 18.02 -17.83 0.21
CA PRO A 51 18.03 -18.92 -0.75
C PRO A 51 17.13 -20.07 -0.29
N GLY A 52 16.11 -20.41 -1.07
CA GLY A 52 15.28 -21.60 -0.90
C GLY A 52 14.40 -21.58 0.34
#